data_AF-A0A7J7HC79-F1
#
_entry.id   AF-A0A7J7HC79-F1
#
_cell.length_a   1.000
_cell.length_b   1.000
_cell.length_c   1.000
_cell.angle_alpha   90.00
_cell.angle_beta   90.00
_cell.angle_gamma   90.00
#
_symmetry.space_group_name_H-M   'P 1'
#
loop_
_entity.id
_entity.type
_entity.pdbx_description
1 polymer ?
#
loop_
_entity_poly.entity_id
_entity_poly.type
_entity_poly.pdbx_seq_one_letter_code
_entity_poly.pdbx_strand_id
1 'polypeptide(L)'
;MASSSRPLTLFSDLNDPISSVGPSALTPTLPVIPLPNLPMISIEQIIAAQSDIEANHFTLTSCMETVTTVTKLAHRLQNRTSKLHQVNTQLSLLQRMYKDARAEIGALKAKNKELKRKTTSMTQFGAMSFLAFDSQRGVVALNESMRAGASRVAQGDKKKKKTMEEPSLQTMGLAEDNVSSETKPTQPIQSHSRQPSETSCYATEDEEEGNKEDEEEEARLQLGPICSIKEHLEKDKDDESLRRWKEQLLGSVDVNAAEETLEPDVKILSLTILCLGRPDLVLEIPANGDPKGVWFTLKEDTCYHLKFSIQVSNNIVSGLRYTNTVWKTGLKVDSSKQMLGTFSPQAAPYIHEMPEETTPSGMFARGSYSAKTKFIDDDNKCYLEINYTFSIQKEWPK
;
A
#
# COMPACT_ATOMS: atom_id res chain seq x y z
N MET A 1 -35.57 44.34 -15.62
CA MET A 1 -36.96 43.86 -15.44
C MET A 1 -36.91 42.59 -14.62
N ALA A 2 -37.84 42.50 -13.66
CA ALA A 2 -37.79 41.62 -12.50
C ALA A 2 -38.43 40.24 -12.74
N SER A 3 -38.36 39.43 -11.66
CA SER A 3 -39.06 38.17 -11.35
C SER A 3 -38.42 36.88 -11.83
N SER A 4 -38.37 35.80 -11.04
CA SER A 4 -38.72 35.59 -9.62
C SER A 4 -38.28 34.17 -9.28
N SER A 5 -37.49 33.99 -8.23
CA SER A 5 -37.21 32.70 -7.60
C SER A 5 -37.71 32.78 -6.16
N ARG A 6 -38.61 31.89 -5.76
CA ARG A 6 -39.07 31.72 -4.38
C ARG A 6 -39.05 30.23 -4.02
N PRO A 7 -38.30 29.81 -2.99
CA PRO A 7 -38.55 28.57 -2.26
C PRO A 7 -39.54 28.83 -1.11
N LEU A 8 -40.47 27.89 -0.89
CA LEU A 8 -41.42 27.92 0.22
C LEU A 8 -40.81 27.20 1.43
N THR A 9 -40.48 27.97 2.47
CA THR A 9 -40.37 27.51 3.85
C THR A 9 -41.64 27.96 4.57
N LEU A 10 -42.39 27.02 5.16
CA LEU A 10 -43.56 27.30 5.97
C LEU A 10 -43.49 26.36 7.17
N PHE A 11 -43.47 26.96 8.37
CA PHE A 11 -43.91 26.47 9.68
C PHE A 11 -42.97 26.98 10.78
N SER A 12 -43.25 28.18 11.25
CA SER A 12 -42.97 28.62 12.62
C SER A 12 -44.07 29.61 12.99
N ASP A 13 -44.47 29.59 14.26
CA ASP A 13 -45.36 30.53 14.96
C ASP A 13 -46.84 30.16 15.05
N LEU A 14 -47.16 29.43 16.12
CA LEU A 14 -48.37 29.69 16.90
C LEU A 14 -48.01 29.48 18.38
N ASN A 15 -47.67 30.59 19.05
CA ASN A 15 -47.50 30.65 20.49
C ASN A 15 -48.21 31.93 20.97
N ASP A 16 -49.47 31.79 21.39
CA ASP A 16 -50.21 32.84 22.12
C ASP A 16 -51.06 32.16 23.21
N PRO A 17 -50.86 32.48 24.50
CA PRO A 17 -51.76 32.06 25.57
C PRO A 17 -52.73 33.20 25.94
N ILE A 18 -54.03 32.94 25.89
CA ILE A 18 -55.06 33.83 26.46
C ILE A 18 -55.62 33.22 27.74
N SER A 19 -55.55 34.00 28.83
CA SER A 19 -56.09 33.67 30.14
C SER A 19 -57.58 34.01 30.27
N SER A 20 -58.25 33.26 31.16
CA SER A 20 -59.18 33.72 32.22
C SER A 20 -60.65 33.28 32.16
N VAL A 21 -61.16 33.04 33.39
CA VAL A 21 -62.55 33.01 33.89
C VAL A 21 -63.24 31.63 34.02
N GLY A 22 -63.54 31.25 35.26
CA GLY A 22 -64.66 30.34 35.64
C GLY A 22 -65.73 31.14 36.43
N PRO A 23 -66.63 30.55 37.24
CA PRO A 23 -67.28 29.22 37.24
C PRO A 23 -68.85 29.34 37.29
N SER A 24 -69.61 28.26 36.99
CA SER A 24 -70.86 27.83 37.69
C SER A 24 -71.87 27.01 36.85
N ALA A 25 -72.18 25.82 37.38
CA ALA A 25 -73.41 25.02 37.38
C ALA A 25 -74.56 25.22 36.36
N LEU A 26 -74.95 24.13 35.66
CA LEU A 26 -76.22 23.39 35.75
C LEU A 26 -76.47 22.59 34.45
N THR A 27 -76.81 21.31 34.61
CA THR A 27 -77.11 20.33 33.55
C THR A 27 -78.40 20.63 32.77
N PRO A 28 -78.44 20.29 31.47
CA PRO A 28 -79.62 19.58 30.95
C PRO A 28 -79.23 18.33 30.14
N THR A 29 -80.01 17.28 30.37
CA THR A 29 -79.99 15.96 29.72
C THR A 29 -80.20 16.08 28.21
N LEU A 30 -79.36 15.41 27.40
CA LEU A 30 -79.56 15.21 25.96
C LEU A 30 -79.34 13.73 25.59
N PRO A 31 -80.01 13.23 24.52
CA PRO A 31 -80.28 11.82 24.31
C PRO A 31 -79.03 11.04 23.91
N VAL A 32 -78.93 9.80 24.38
CA VAL A 32 -77.90 8.84 23.97
C VAL A 32 -78.11 8.48 22.50
N ILE A 33 -77.24 8.99 21.64
CA ILE A 33 -77.10 8.52 20.24
C ILE A 33 -76.16 7.31 20.29
N PRO A 34 -76.54 6.13 19.77
CA PRO A 34 -75.62 5.01 19.65
C PRO A 34 -74.51 5.36 18.65
N LEU A 35 -73.24 5.24 19.05
CA LEU A 35 -72.11 5.37 18.14
C LEU A 35 -72.23 4.31 17.01
N PRO A 36 -71.92 4.64 15.75
CA PRO A 36 -71.82 3.64 14.70
C PRO A 36 -70.72 2.66 15.07
N ASN A 37 -71.06 1.36 15.01
CA ASN A 37 -70.18 0.25 15.32
C ASN A 37 -69.09 0.17 14.22
N LEU A 38 -68.01 0.93 14.38
CA LEU A 38 -66.79 0.71 13.61
C LEU A 38 -66.19 -0.62 14.09
N PRO A 39 -65.85 -1.56 13.19
CA PRO A 39 -65.22 -2.80 13.61
C PRO A 39 -63.89 -2.44 14.28
N MET A 40 -63.80 -2.74 15.58
CA MET A 40 -62.55 -2.71 16.34
C MET A 40 -61.55 -3.63 15.63
N ILE A 41 -60.62 -3.04 14.88
CA ILE A 41 -59.43 -3.76 14.40
C ILE A 41 -58.73 -4.29 15.64
N SER A 42 -58.52 -5.61 15.69
CA SER A 42 -57.89 -6.24 16.84
C SER A 42 -56.51 -5.62 17.08
N ILE A 43 -56.12 -5.45 18.34
CA ILE A 43 -54.78 -4.99 18.72
C ILE A 43 -53.71 -5.84 18.02
N GLU A 44 -53.97 -7.14 17.81
CA GLU A 44 -53.08 -8.03 17.06
C GLU A 44 -52.91 -7.64 15.59
N GLN A 45 -53.97 -7.15 14.93
CA GLN A 45 -53.89 -6.68 13.54
C GLN A 45 -53.15 -5.35 13.42
N ILE A 46 -53.26 -4.47 14.44
CA ILE A 46 -52.50 -3.23 14.51
C ILE A 46 -51.00 -3.53 14.71
N ILE A 47 -50.68 -4.45 15.63
CA ILE A 47 -49.29 -4.87 15.89
C ILE A 47 -48.70 -5.57 14.65
N ALA A 48 -49.46 -6.43 13.96
CA ALA A 48 -49.01 -7.08 12.74
C ALA A 48 -48.73 -6.06 11.61
N ALA A 49 -49.66 -5.11 11.38
CA ALA A 49 -49.46 -4.07 10.38
C ALA A 49 -48.27 -3.14 10.70
N GLN A 50 -48.05 -2.83 11.98
CA GLN A 50 -46.90 -2.03 12.42
C GLN A 50 -45.57 -2.79 12.26
N SER A 51 -45.55 -4.09 12.56
CA SER A 51 -44.41 -4.99 12.34
C SER A 51 -44.04 -5.08 10.85
N ASP A 52 -45.03 -5.14 9.96
CA ASP A 52 -44.81 -5.17 8.51
C ASP A 52 -44.25 -3.84 7.99
N ILE A 53 -44.66 -2.69 8.55
CA ILE A 53 -44.12 -1.37 8.22
C ILE A 53 -42.64 -1.27 8.65
N GLU A 54 -42.31 -1.74 9.85
CA GLU A 54 -40.94 -1.73 10.38
C GLU A 54 -40.01 -2.67 9.60
N ALA A 55 -40.49 -3.87 9.24
CA ALA A 55 -39.76 -4.80 8.39
C ALA A 55 -39.50 -4.23 6.97
N ASN A 56 -40.50 -3.56 6.40
CA ASN A 56 -40.36 -2.89 5.10
C ASN A 56 -39.40 -1.68 5.17
N HIS A 57 -39.42 -0.91 6.26
CA HIS A 57 -38.47 0.18 6.48
C HIS A 57 -37.03 -0.35 6.56
N PHE A 58 -36.79 -1.39 7.36
CA PHE A 58 -35.48 -2.03 7.46
C PHE A 58 -34.98 -2.56 6.10
N THR A 59 -35.87 -3.18 5.32
CA THR A 59 -35.55 -3.70 3.98
C THR A 59 -35.19 -2.57 3.00
N LEU A 60 -35.89 -1.44 3.05
CA LEU A 60 -35.59 -0.27 2.23
C LEU A 60 -34.26 0.39 2.61
N THR A 61 -33.97 0.53 3.92
CA THR A 61 -32.68 1.05 4.41
C THR A 61 -31.53 0.18 3.93
N SER A 62 -31.64 -1.15 4.07
CA SER A 62 -30.63 -2.10 3.59
C SER A 62 -30.44 -2.03 2.06
N CYS A 63 -31.53 -1.85 1.30
CA CYS A 63 -31.45 -1.67 -0.15
C CYS A 63 -30.72 -0.36 -0.53
N MET A 64 -31.00 0.75 0.16
CA MET A 64 -30.32 2.04 -0.08
C MET A 64 -28.82 1.97 0.25
N GLU A 65 -28.44 1.29 1.33
CA GLU A 65 -27.04 1.04 1.68
C GLU A 65 -26.35 0.18 0.60
N THR A 66 -27.03 -0.87 0.13
CA THR A 66 -26.54 -1.73 -0.95
C THR A 66 -26.34 -0.94 -2.25
N VAL A 67 -27.30 -0.11 -2.65
CA VAL A 67 -27.16 0.76 -3.83
C VAL A 67 -25.98 1.72 -3.65
N THR A 68 -25.81 2.31 -2.47
CA THR A 68 -24.69 3.23 -2.18
C THR A 68 -23.34 2.52 -2.30
N THR A 69 -23.21 1.30 -1.77
CA THR A 69 -21.98 0.52 -1.89
C THR A 69 -21.69 0.11 -3.34
N VAL A 70 -22.71 -0.29 -4.10
CA VAL A 70 -22.59 -0.58 -5.53
C VAL A 70 -22.16 0.66 -6.32
N THR A 71 -22.71 1.83 -6.03
CA THR A 71 -22.30 3.09 -6.67
C THR A 71 -20.84 3.44 -6.36
N LYS A 72 -20.39 3.29 -5.10
CA LYS A 72 -18.98 3.48 -4.71
C LYS A 72 -18.07 2.48 -5.45
N LEU A 73 -18.49 1.24 -5.60
CA LEU A 73 -17.76 0.23 -6.35
C LEU A 73 -17.66 0.61 -7.84
N ALA A 74 -18.77 1.04 -8.45
CA ALA A 74 -18.81 1.48 -9.85
C ALA A 74 -17.85 2.66 -10.10
N HIS A 75 -17.83 3.66 -9.20
CA HIS A 75 -16.92 4.79 -9.31
C HIS A 75 -15.44 4.35 -9.21
N ARG A 76 -15.12 3.42 -8.28
CA ARG A 76 -13.77 2.85 -8.17
C ARG A 76 -13.37 2.08 -9.43
N LEU A 77 -14.29 1.31 -10.02
CA LEU A 77 -14.06 0.61 -11.28
C LEU A 77 -13.81 1.60 -12.43
N GLN A 78 -14.62 2.64 -12.55
CA GLN A 78 -14.44 3.68 -13.55
C GLN A 78 -13.08 4.36 -13.44
N ASN A 79 -12.65 4.70 -12.22
CA ASN A 79 -11.33 5.29 -12.00
C ASN A 79 -10.19 4.35 -12.42
N ARG A 80 -10.29 3.05 -12.08
CA ARG A 80 -9.30 2.04 -12.52
C ARG A 80 -9.25 1.90 -14.04
N THR A 81 -10.40 1.96 -14.72
CA THR A 81 -10.47 1.95 -16.19
C THR A 81 -9.75 3.16 -16.80
N SER A 82 -9.92 4.35 -16.24
CA SER A 82 -9.22 5.56 -16.68
C SER A 82 -7.70 5.44 -16.50
N LYS A 83 -7.24 4.94 -15.35
CA LYS A 83 -5.81 4.70 -15.09
C LYS A 83 -5.22 3.67 -16.07
N LEU A 84 -5.92 2.57 -16.33
CA LEU A 84 -5.52 1.58 -17.34
C LEU A 84 -5.39 2.20 -18.73
N HIS A 85 -6.34 3.05 -19.12
CA HIS A 85 -6.29 3.75 -20.40
C HIS A 85 -5.07 4.69 -20.49
N GLN A 86 -4.75 5.41 -19.41
CA GLN A 86 -3.58 6.26 -19.32
C GLN A 86 -2.28 5.45 -19.47
N VAL A 87 -2.12 4.36 -18.70
CA VAL A 87 -0.94 3.48 -18.78
C VAL A 87 -0.80 2.88 -20.18
N ASN A 88 -1.89 2.48 -20.82
CA ASN A 88 -1.86 1.94 -22.18
C ASN A 88 -1.41 2.99 -23.22
N THR A 89 -1.78 4.25 -23.00
CA THR A 89 -1.33 5.38 -23.84
C THR A 89 0.18 5.62 -23.66
N GLN A 90 0.67 5.61 -22.41
CA GLN A 90 2.09 5.73 -22.09
C GLN A 90 2.91 4.57 -22.70
N LEU A 91 2.41 3.33 -22.58
CA LEU A 91 3.04 2.16 -23.19
C LEU A 91 3.13 2.30 -24.72
N SER A 92 2.09 2.83 -25.36
CA SER A 92 2.07 3.07 -26.80
C SER A 92 3.13 4.10 -27.23
N LEU A 93 3.31 5.17 -26.46
CA LEU A 93 4.36 6.17 -26.68
C LEU A 93 5.76 5.56 -26.55
N LEU A 94 5.99 4.79 -25.48
CA LEU A 94 7.27 4.13 -25.23
C LEU A 94 7.61 3.12 -26.33
N GLN A 95 6.63 2.35 -26.80
CA GLN A 95 6.82 1.43 -27.91
C GLN A 95 7.19 2.16 -29.21
N ARG A 96 6.63 3.35 -29.46
CA ARG A 96 6.99 4.18 -30.60
C ARG A 96 8.43 4.68 -30.48
N MET A 97 8.79 5.25 -29.34
CA MET A 97 10.16 5.71 -29.08
C MET A 97 11.18 4.58 -29.25
N TYR A 98 10.85 3.38 -28.77
CA TYR A 98 11.71 2.20 -28.94
C TYR A 98 11.88 1.82 -30.42
N LYS A 99 10.82 1.88 -31.23
CA LYS A 99 10.90 1.63 -32.68
C LYS A 99 11.78 2.67 -33.37
N ASP A 100 11.64 3.94 -33.02
CA ASP A 100 12.42 5.04 -33.60
C ASP A 100 13.91 4.91 -33.23
N ALA A 101 14.23 4.69 -31.96
CA ALA A 101 15.61 4.45 -31.51
C ALA A 101 16.24 3.23 -32.18
N ARG A 102 15.47 2.15 -32.39
CA ARG A 102 15.95 0.95 -33.10
C ARG A 102 16.27 1.25 -34.56
N ALA A 103 15.48 2.09 -35.23
CA ALA A 103 15.72 2.52 -36.59
C ALA A 103 17.00 3.37 -36.69
N GLU A 104 17.19 4.30 -35.74
CA GLU A 104 18.38 5.16 -35.67
C GLU A 104 19.66 4.36 -35.45
N ILE A 105 19.65 3.41 -34.50
CA ILE A 105 20.78 2.48 -34.28
C ILE A 105 21.10 1.71 -35.57
N GLY A 106 20.09 1.31 -36.34
CA GLY A 106 20.26 0.68 -37.65
C GLY A 106 20.99 1.57 -38.65
N ALA A 107 20.59 2.84 -38.75
CA ALA A 107 21.23 3.82 -39.63
C ALA A 107 22.68 4.11 -39.22
N LEU A 108 22.95 4.25 -37.92
CA LEU A 108 24.30 4.45 -37.39
C LEU A 108 25.20 3.24 -37.66
N LYS A 109 24.68 2.01 -37.50
CA LYS A 109 25.42 0.79 -37.87
C LYS A 109 25.77 0.75 -39.36
N ALA A 110 24.86 1.19 -40.23
CA ALA A 110 25.13 1.27 -41.67
C ALA A 110 26.22 2.31 -42.00
N LYS A 111 26.14 3.52 -41.41
CA LYS A 111 27.18 4.56 -41.55
C LYS A 111 28.53 4.07 -41.04
N ASN A 112 28.57 3.41 -39.89
CA ASN A 112 29.80 2.90 -39.31
C ASN A 112 30.42 1.79 -40.19
N LYS A 113 29.61 0.91 -40.78
CA LYS A 113 30.08 -0.07 -41.77
C LYS A 113 30.70 0.59 -43.00
N GLU A 114 30.10 1.68 -43.48
CA GLU A 114 30.61 2.43 -44.63
C GLU A 114 31.92 3.16 -44.31
N LEU A 115 32.01 3.79 -43.14
CA LEU A 115 33.25 4.39 -42.65
C LEU A 115 34.37 3.34 -42.55
N LYS A 116 34.10 2.15 -41.99
CA LYS A 116 35.07 1.06 -41.96
C LYS A 116 35.56 0.64 -43.35
N ARG A 117 34.68 0.60 -44.36
CA ARG A 117 35.09 0.32 -45.75
C ARG A 117 35.99 1.42 -46.30
N LYS A 118 35.64 2.69 -46.08
CA LYS A 118 36.45 3.84 -46.51
C LYS A 118 37.82 3.86 -45.86
N THR A 119 37.91 3.57 -44.56
CA THR A 119 39.18 3.43 -43.84
C THR A 119 40.00 2.27 -44.39
N THR A 120 39.40 1.10 -44.60
CA THR A 120 40.08 -0.07 -45.19
C THR A 120 40.63 0.24 -46.59
N SER A 121 39.86 0.97 -47.40
CA SER A 121 40.29 1.43 -48.73
C SER A 121 41.44 2.44 -48.63
N MET A 122 41.37 3.42 -47.74
CA MET A 122 42.47 4.37 -47.50
C MET A 122 43.76 3.68 -47.05
N THR A 123 43.66 2.65 -46.20
CA THR A 123 44.81 1.83 -45.79
C THR A 123 45.38 1.02 -46.96
N GLN A 124 44.54 0.60 -47.92
CA GLN A 124 44.96 -0.16 -49.10
C GLN A 124 45.59 0.72 -50.21
N PHE A 125 45.27 2.01 -50.25
CA PHE A 125 45.81 2.98 -51.23
C PHE A 125 46.95 3.87 -50.69
N GLY A 126 47.54 3.53 -49.54
CA GLY A 126 48.84 4.08 -49.13
C GLY A 126 48.83 5.46 -48.46
N ALA A 127 47.74 5.87 -47.81
CA ALA A 127 47.75 7.08 -46.96
C ALA A 127 48.30 6.73 -45.56
N MET A 128 49.42 7.39 -45.19
CA MET A 128 50.06 7.27 -43.88
C MET A 128 49.08 7.54 -42.72
N SER A 129 49.17 6.70 -41.69
CA SER A 129 48.47 6.83 -40.41
C SER A 129 48.78 8.18 -39.75
N PHE A 130 47.77 9.05 -39.62
CA PHE A 130 47.86 10.25 -38.80
C PHE A 130 47.15 10.02 -37.47
N LEU A 131 47.98 9.83 -36.43
CA LEU A 131 47.78 10.14 -35.02
C LEU A 131 46.46 9.70 -34.36
N ALA A 132 46.55 8.61 -33.60
CA ALA A 132 45.71 8.40 -32.42
C ALA A 132 46.09 9.47 -31.37
N PHE A 133 45.14 10.36 -31.05
CA PHE A 133 45.21 11.17 -29.84
C PHE A 133 44.55 10.38 -28.72
N ASP A 134 45.39 9.89 -27.82
CA ASP A 134 45.01 9.26 -26.57
C ASP A 134 44.81 10.34 -25.50
N SER A 135 43.78 10.18 -24.67
CA SER A 135 43.70 10.81 -23.36
C SER A 135 42.78 10.00 -22.47
N GLN A 136 43.32 8.93 -21.88
CA GLN A 136 43.39 8.82 -20.42
C GLN A 136 44.27 7.64 -19.99
N ARG A 137 45.56 7.97 -19.80
CA ARG A 137 46.42 7.63 -18.65
C ARG A 137 46.05 6.36 -17.85
N GLY A 138 46.84 5.30 -18.02
CA GLY A 138 46.88 4.22 -17.05
C GLY A 138 47.75 3.03 -17.43
N VAL A 139 48.91 2.95 -16.77
CA VAL A 139 49.72 1.74 -16.51
C VAL A 139 50.80 1.38 -17.56
N VAL A 140 52.03 1.50 -17.06
CA VAL A 140 53.31 1.03 -17.59
C VAL A 140 53.37 -0.50 -17.57
N ALA A 141 53.75 -1.14 -18.68
CA ALA A 141 54.49 -2.41 -18.67
C ALA A 141 55.21 -2.64 -20.00
N LEU A 142 56.48 -3.06 -19.87
CA LEU A 142 57.48 -3.31 -20.91
C LEU A 142 57.33 -4.67 -21.61
N ASN A 143 58.01 -4.81 -22.76
CA ASN A 143 58.41 -6.04 -23.50
C ASN A 143 57.28 -6.79 -24.23
N GLU A 144 57.44 -7.43 -25.40
CA GLU A 144 58.61 -7.96 -26.10
C GLU A 144 58.26 -8.29 -27.58
N SER A 145 59.29 -8.21 -28.44
CA SER A 145 59.63 -9.04 -29.63
C SER A 145 58.61 -9.44 -30.73
N MET A 146 59.03 -9.09 -31.95
CA MET A 146 58.90 -9.74 -33.27
C MET A 146 58.34 -11.19 -33.33
N ARG A 147 57.50 -11.49 -34.35
CA ARG A 147 57.88 -12.31 -35.53
C ARG A 147 56.71 -12.53 -36.52
N ALA A 148 57.10 -12.60 -37.78
CA ALA A 148 56.41 -12.85 -39.04
C ALA A 148 55.30 -13.93 -39.10
N GLY A 149 54.41 -13.80 -40.09
CA GLY A 149 53.66 -14.93 -40.65
C GLY A 149 52.48 -14.52 -41.52
N ALA A 150 52.72 -14.28 -42.82
CA ALA A 150 51.65 -14.23 -43.81
C ALA A 150 51.12 -15.64 -44.11
N SER A 151 49.79 -15.81 -44.15
CA SER A 151 49.17 -16.84 -45.00
C SER A 151 47.73 -16.46 -45.34
N ARG A 152 47.46 -16.38 -46.65
CA ARG A 152 46.12 -16.28 -47.24
C ARG A 152 45.53 -17.68 -47.34
N VAL A 153 44.27 -17.88 -46.93
CA VAL A 153 43.35 -18.79 -47.63
C VAL A 153 41.93 -18.20 -47.52
N ALA A 154 41.27 -18.16 -48.67
CA ALA A 154 39.92 -17.67 -48.87
C ALA A 154 38.85 -18.71 -48.51
N GLN A 155 37.60 -18.24 -48.52
CA GLN A 155 36.38 -18.96 -48.93
C GLN A 155 35.42 -19.40 -47.81
N GLY A 156 34.17 -18.94 -47.92
CA GLY A 156 33.02 -19.62 -47.31
C GLY A 156 31.87 -18.75 -46.80
N ASP A 157 31.16 -18.05 -47.69
CA ASP A 157 29.79 -17.58 -47.45
C ASP A 157 28.86 -18.73 -47.02
N LYS A 158 28.17 -18.60 -45.87
CA LYS A 158 26.79 -19.14 -45.68
C LYS A 158 25.98 -18.28 -44.70
N LYS A 159 25.20 -17.37 -45.27
CA LYS A 159 24.09 -16.65 -44.62
C LYS A 159 22.84 -17.53 -44.71
N LYS A 160 22.38 -18.11 -43.59
CA LYS A 160 21.07 -18.79 -43.51
C LYS A 160 20.05 -17.83 -42.89
N LYS A 161 19.21 -17.26 -43.77
CA LYS A 161 17.94 -16.59 -43.46
C LYS A 161 16.91 -17.70 -43.24
N LYS A 162 16.29 -17.78 -42.06
CA LYS A 162 15.11 -18.63 -41.83
C LYS A 162 13.97 -17.73 -41.37
N THR A 163 13.01 -17.54 -42.27
CA THR A 163 11.66 -17.05 -42.01
C THR A 163 10.76 -18.28 -41.95
N MET A 164 9.89 -18.37 -40.95
CA MET A 164 8.70 -19.23 -40.85
C MET A 164 7.88 -18.60 -39.72
N GLU A 165 6.84 -17.82 -40.06
CA GLU A 165 5.44 -18.26 -40.23
C GLU A 165 4.81 -18.76 -38.93
N GLU A 166 3.81 -17.98 -38.52
CA GLU A 166 2.73 -18.24 -37.58
C GLU A 166 1.85 -19.42 -38.05
N PRO A 167 1.23 -20.15 -37.12
CA PRO A 167 -0.12 -20.60 -37.40
C PRO A 167 -1.11 -20.25 -36.29
N SER A 168 -2.26 -19.79 -36.79
CA SER A 168 -3.60 -19.61 -36.27
C SER A 168 -4.10 -20.52 -35.13
N LEU A 169 -4.93 -19.88 -34.29
CA LEU A 169 -6.05 -20.35 -33.47
C LEU A 169 -6.70 -21.68 -33.89
N GLN A 170 -6.90 -22.55 -32.90
CA GLN A 170 -8.04 -23.48 -32.84
C GLN A 170 -8.69 -23.46 -31.45
N THR A 171 -9.98 -23.14 -31.49
CA THR A 171 -11.03 -23.29 -30.49
C THR A 171 -11.42 -24.76 -30.30
N MET A 172 -11.55 -25.22 -29.06
CA MET A 172 -12.48 -26.24 -28.51
C MET A 172 -12.22 -26.22 -27.00
N GLY A 173 -13.15 -26.34 -26.06
CA GLY A 173 -14.51 -26.83 -26.05
C GLY A 173 -14.79 -27.18 -24.58
N LEU A 174 -16.01 -26.92 -24.15
CA LEU A 174 -16.52 -27.07 -22.78
C LEU A 174 -16.41 -28.51 -22.27
N ALA A 175 -16.08 -28.68 -20.99
CA ALA A 175 -16.53 -29.81 -20.19
C ALA A 175 -16.64 -29.36 -18.72
N GLU A 176 -17.87 -29.12 -18.33
CA GLU A 176 -18.33 -29.07 -16.95
C GLU A 176 -18.23 -30.49 -16.37
N ASP A 177 -17.71 -30.64 -15.16
CA ASP A 177 -18.10 -31.76 -14.30
C ASP A 177 -18.31 -31.26 -12.88
N ASN A 178 -19.57 -31.42 -12.50
CA ASN A 178 -20.23 -31.04 -11.27
C ASN A 178 -20.37 -32.33 -10.44
N VAL A 179 -19.73 -32.41 -9.27
CA VAL A 179 -20.13 -33.38 -8.24
C VAL A 179 -20.12 -32.68 -6.88
N SER A 180 -21.34 -32.40 -6.42
CA SER A 180 -21.69 -32.15 -5.02
C SER A 180 -21.54 -33.43 -4.19
N SER A 181 -21.06 -33.30 -2.96
CA SER A 181 -21.55 -34.15 -1.87
C SER A 181 -21.58 -33.37 -0.57
N GLU A 182 -22.78 -33.26 -0.03
CA GLU A 182 -23.10 -32.71 1.29
C GLU A 182 -22.66 -33.68 2.39
N THR A 183 -22.13 -33.17 3.50
CA THR A 183 -22.38 -33.78 4.82
C THR A 183 -22.32 -32.72 5.93
N LYS A 184 -23.39 -32.64 6.73
CA LYS A 184 -23.64 -31.71 7.85
C LYS A 184 -22.84 -32.06 9.13
N PRO A 185 -22.83 -31.20 10.17
CA PRO A 185 -21.61 -30.84 10.90
C PRO A 185 -21.48 -31.45 12.29
N THR A 186 -20.25 -31.52 12.80
CA THR A 186 -19.94 -31.73 14.23
C THR A 186 -19.15 -30.53 14.73
N GLN A 187 -19.60 -29.93 15.84
CA GLN A 187 -19.03 -28.73 16.44
C GLN A 187 -17.61 -28.92 17.01
N PRO A 188 -16.81 -27.85 17.05
CA PRO A 188 -15.96 -27.62 18.22
C PRO A 188 -15.92 -26.14 18.69
N ILE A 189 -16.18 -25.97 19.98
CA ILE A 189 -15.45 -25.18 21.00
C ILE A 189 -14.75 -23.91 20.48
N GLN A 190 -15.29 -22.74 20.84
CA GLN A 190 -14.71 -21.41 20.60
C GLN A 190 -13.38 -21.21 21.36
N SER A 191 -12.27 -21.15 20.62
CA SER A 191 -11.05 -20.46 21.03
C SER A 191 -11.03 -19.08 20.39
N HIS A 192 -11.10 -18.02 21.18
CA HIS A 192 -11.05 -16.64 20.68
C HIS A 192 -9.63 -16.28 20.20
N SER A 193 -9.32 -16.63 18.95
CA SER A 193 -8.18 -16.08 18.21
C SER A 193 -8.55 -14.69 17.71
N ARG A 194 -7.90 -13.65 18.27
CA ARG A 194 -7.96 -12.28 17.75
C ARG A 194 -7.27 -12.23 16.39
N GLN A 195 -8.06 -12.08 15.32
CA GLN A 195 -7.56 -11.72 14.00
C GLN A 195 -7.58 -10.19 13.90
N PRO A 196 -6.48 -9.52 13.52
CA PRO A 196 -6.52 -8.10 13.20
C PRO A 196 -7.33 -7.89 11.92
N SER A 197 -8.22 -6.90 11.96
CA SER A 197 -9.09 -6.51 10.86
C SER A 197 -8.32 -5.97 9.64
N GLU A 198 -8.96 -6.14 8.49
CA GLU A 198 -8.47 -6.05 7.12
C GLU A 198 -7.63 -4.81 6.76
N THR A 199 -6.50 -5.12 6.14
CA THR A 199 -5.54 -4.33 5.36
C THR A 199 -6.13 -3.10 4.64
N SER A 200 -5.67 -1.91 5.03
CA SER A 200 -5.90 -0.67 4.26
C SER A 200 -5.03 -0.61 3.02
N CYS A 201 -5.61 -0.10 1.94
CA CYS A 201 -5.13 -0.13 0.55
C CYS A 201 -3.72 0.46 0.32
N TYR A 202 -2.92 -0.26 -0.49
CA TYR A 202 -1.73 0.26 -1.16
C TYR A 202 -2.11 1.41 -2.12
N ALA A 203 -1.66 2.63 -1.81
CA ALA A 203 -1.64 3.74 -2.75
C ALA A 203 -0.20 3.93 -3.25
N THR A 204 0.05 3.58 -4.51
CA THR A 204 1.26 4.02 -5.22
C THR A 204 1.05 5.49 -5.59
N GLU A 205 1.63 6.40 -4.82
CA GLU A 205 1.69 7.82 -5.14
C GLU A 205 2.97 8.10 -5.93
N ASP A 206 2.79 8.36 -7.22
CA ASP A 206 3.80 8.90 -8.13
C ASP A 206 4.11 10.35 -7.68
N GLU A 207 5.24 10.51 -7.01
CA GLU A 207 5.81 11.81 -6.64
C GLU A 207 6.79 12.23 -7.75
N GLU A 208 6.34 13.04 -8.72
CA GLU A 208 7.27 13.87 -9.50
C GLU A 208 7.76 15.01 -8.60
N GLU A 209 9.07 15.27 -8.66
CA GLU A 209 9.76 16.30 -7.88
C GLU A 209 9.09 17.68 -8.00
N GLY A 210 8.57 18.15 -6.87
CA GLY A 210 8.05 19.50 -6.71
C GLY A 210 7.33 19.67 -5.38
N ASN A 211 8.10 19.78 -4.30
CA ASN A 211 7.70 20.35 -3.00
C ASN A 211 6.23 20.05 -2.58
N LYS A 212 5.92 18.79 -2.22
CA LYS A 212 4.64 18.41 -1.63
C LYS A 212 4.76 18.18 -0.12
N GLU A 213 5.20 19.20 0.62
CA GLU A 213 4.98 19.22 2.07
C GLU A 213 3.55 19.65 2.42
N ASP A 214 2.79 20.15 1.44
CA ASP A 214 1.52 20.86 1.67
C ASP A 214 0.24 19.99 1.55
N GLU A 215 0.28 18.83 0.88
CA GLU A 215 -0.92 17.95 0.73
C GLU A 215 -1.13 16.98 1.92
N GLU A 216 -0.12 16.75 2.77
CA GLU A 216 -0.24 15.93 3.99
C GLU A 216 -0.67 16.74 5.23
N GLU A 217 -0.74 18.07 5.16
CA GLU A 217 -1.17 18.91 6.29
C GLU A 217 -2.69 18.81 6.58
N GLU A 218 -3.54 18.60 5.56
CA GLU A 218 -5.00 18.69 5.72
C GLU A 218 -5.65 17.50 6.47
N ALA A 219 -4.94 16.39 6.67
CA ALA A 219 -5.47 15.20 7.37
C ALA A 219 -4.76 14.90 8.69
N ARG A 220 -3.98 15.84 9.25
CA ARG A 220 -3.34 15.65 10.56
C ARG A 220 -4.41 15.58 11.63
N LEU A 221 -4.61 14.39 12.20
CA LEU A 221 -5.43 14.21 13.39
C LEU A 221 -4.85 15.12 14.48
N GLN A 222 -5.70 15.95 15.08
CA GLN A 222 -5.30 16.73 16.24
C GLN A 222 -5.05 15.77 17.41
N LEU A 223 -3.78 15.52 17.69
CA LEU A 223 -3.38 14.69 18.82
C LEU A 223 -3.65 15.43 20.12
N GLY A 224 -4.07 14.68 21.15
CA GLY A 224 -4.17 15.19 22.50
C GLY A 224 -2.77 15.49 23.08
N PRO A 225 -2.70 16.19 24.22
CA PRO A 225 -1.43 16.41 24.92
C PRO A 225 -0.75 15.07 25.26
N ILE A 226 0.57 15.02 25.08
CA ILE A 226 1.39 13.87 25.54
C ILE A 226 1.19 13.71 27.04
N CYS A 227 0.76 12.51 27.45
CA CYS A 227 0.54 12.15 28.84
C CYS A 227 1.44 10.96 29.21
N SER A 228 1.95 10.94 30.44
CA SER A 228 2.68 9.78 30.95
C SER A 228 1.74 8.64 31.35
N ILE A 229 2.20 7.39 31.32
CA ILE A 229 1.46 6.24 31.86
C ILE A 229 1.06 6.48 33.32
N LYS A 230 1.96 7.03 34.13
CA LYS A 230 1.72 7.31 35.56
C LYS A 230 0.59 8.33 35.74
N GLU A 231 0.60 9.42 34.97
CA GLU A 231 -0.46 10.42 35.00
C GLU A 231 -1.81 9.83 34.58
N HIS A 232 -1.83 9.00 33.52
CA HIS A 232 -3.03 8.29 33.13
C HIS A 232 -3.54 7.41 34.26
N LEU A 233 -2.68 6.67 34.95
CA LEU A 233 -3.11 5.76 36.01
C LEU A 233 -3.63 6.49 37.25
N GLU A 234 -3.03 7.64 37.59
CA GLU A 234 -3.43 8.48 38.72
C GLU A 234 -4.80 9.15 38.52
N LYS A 235 -5.09 9.64 37.30
CA LYS A 235 -6.37 10.30 36.97
C LYS A 235 -7.60 9.43 37.24
N ASP A 236 -7.47 8.12 36.99
CA ASP A 236 -8.59 7.17 37.07
C ASP A 236 -8.45 6.19 38.24
N LYS A 237 -7.68 6.55 39.27
CA LYS A 237 -7.41 5.67 40.42
C LYS A 237 -8.67 5.29 41.21
N ASP A 238 -9.68 6.16 41.20
CA ASP A 238 -10.93 5.99 41.94
C ASP A 238 -12.00 5.24 41.12
N ASP A 239 -11.74 4.97 39.83
CA ASP A 239 -12.62 4.21 38.95
C ASP A 239 -12.11 2.78 38.76
N GLU A 240 -12.79 1.82 39.39
CA GLU A 240 -12.44 0.40 39.32
C GLU A 240 -12.52 -0.17 37.90
N SER A 241 -13.47 0.31 37.09
CA SER A 241 -13.68 -0.18 35.73
C SER A 241 -12.57 0.28 34.80
N LEU A 242 -12.17 1.55 34.88
CA LEU A 242 -11.07 2.12 34.11
C LEU A 242 -9.72 1.54 34.53
N ARG A 243 -9.51 1.30 35.84
CA ARG A 243 -8.33 0.59 36.33
C ARG A 243 -8.18 -0.79 35.71
N ARG A 244 -9.24 -1.62 35.75
CA ARG A 244 -9.20 -2.97 35.17
C ARG A 244 -8.97 -2.92 33.65
N TRP A 245 -9.60 -1.98 32.97
CA TRP A 245 -9.40 -1.80 31.53
C TRP A 245 -7.96 -1.42 31.18
N LYS A 246 -7.35 -0.48 31.93
CA LYS A 246 -5.94 -0.09 31.73
C LYS A 246 -4.98 -1.22 32.05
N GLU A 247 -5.22 -1.96 33.12
CA GLU A 247 -4.44 -3.14 33.48
C GLU A 247 -4.48 -4.19 32.36
N GLN A 248 -5.64 -4.37 31.71
CA GLN A 248 -5.75 -5.28 30.56
C GLN A 248 -4.98 -4.80 29.33
N LEU A 249 -4.88 -3.49 29.10
CA LEU A 249 -4.14 -2.92 27.96
C LEU A 249 -2.63 -2.86 28.19
N LEU A 250 -2.23 -2.43 29.38
CA LEU A 250 -0.83 -2.25 29.76
C LEU A 250 -0.19 -3.58 30.16
N GLY A 251 -0.97 -4.57 30.60
CA GLY A 251 -0.45 -5.83 31.09
C GLY A 251 0.44 -5.62 32.32
N SER A 252 1.57 -6.34 32.38
CA SER A 252 2.55 -6.23 33.47
C SER A 252 3.57 -5.11 33.24
N VAL A 253 3.12 -3.91 32.92
CA VAL A 253 4.00 -2.73 32.88
C VAL A 253 4.40 -2.40 34.31
N ASP A 254 5.71 -2.41 34.61
CA ASP A 254 6.21 -1.94 35.90
C ASP A 254 6.21 -0.41 35.92
N VAL A 255 5.11 0.13 36.46
CA VAL A 255 4.87 1.58 36.59
C VAL A 255 5.92 2.26 37.48
N ASN A 256 6.66 1.50 38.30
CA ASN A 256 7.74 2.04 39.15
C ASN A 256 9.11 2.08 38.46
N ALA A 257 9.31 1.29 37.40
CA ALA A 257 10.51 1.30 36.58
C ALA A 257 10.41 2.28 35.39
N ALA A 258 9.19 2.67 35.03
CA ALA A 258 8.97 3.82 34.16
C ALA A 258 9.40 5.09 34.93
N GLU A 259 10.62 5.56 34.68
CA GLU A 259 10.99 6.95 34.99
C GLU A 259 9.86 7.88 34.50
N GLU A 260 9.66 9.05 35.13
CA GLU A 260 8.69 10.08 34.71
C GLU A 260 9.04 10.70 33.34
N THR A 261 9.67 9.95 32.45
CA THR A 261 10.04 10.32 31.11
C THR A 261 8.76 10.30 30.26
N LEU A 262 8.28 11.49 29.91
CA LEU A 262 7.14 11.70 29.01
C LEU A 262 7.40 11.10 27.62
N GLU A 263 8.67 11.01 27.23
CA GLU A 263 9.06 10.50 25.93
C GLU A 263 9.24 8.98 25.94
N PRO A 264 8.54 8.26 25.05
CA PRO A 264 8.82 6.86 24.80
C PRO A 264 10.22 6.65 24.19
N ASP A 265 10.79 5.47 24.44
CA ASP A 265 12.01 4.98 23.78
C ASP A 265 11.67 3.71 22.99
N VAL A 266 12.01 3.69 21.70
CA VAL A 266 11.76 2.55 20.81
C VAL A 266 13.06 2.12 20.16
N LYS A 267 13.39 0.84 20.32
CA LYS A 267 14.56 0.21 19.71
C LYS A 267 14.10 -0.89 18.79
N ILE A 268 14.38 -0.72 17.50
CA ILE A 268 14.22 -1.81 16.53
C ILE A 268 15.49 -2.66 16.65
N LEU A 269 15.34 -3.89 17.14
CA LEU A 269 16.48 -4.76 17.46
C LEU A 269 16.99 -5.51 16.23
N SER A 270 16.08 -5.99 15.39
CA SER A 270 16.42 -6.78 14.21
C SER A 270 15.33 -6.72 13.14
N LEU A 271 15.76 -6.85 11.88
CA LEU A 271 14.90 -7.13 10.73
C LEU A 271 15.13 -8.58 10.30
N THR A 272 14.07 -9.39 10.24
CA THR A 272 14.14 -10.75 9.72
C THR A 272 13.34 -10.85 8.43
N ILE A 273 13.93 -11.41 7.39
CA ILE A 273 13.24 -11.71 6.13
C ILE A 273 12.87 -13.18 6.12
N LEU A 274 11.57 -13.45 6.12
CA LEU A 274 11.00 -14.80 6.10
C LEU A 274 10.68 -15.17 4.66
N CYS A 275 11.27 -16.28 4.17
CA CYS A 275 11.02 -16.78 2.83
C CYS A 275 10.59 -18.25 2.91
N LEU A 276 9.55 -18.63 2.18
CA LEU A 276 9.08 -20.02 2.16
C LEU A 276 10.19 -20.97 1.67
N GLY A 277 10.41 -22.05 2.43
CA GLY A 277 11.37 -23.11 2.07
C GLY A 277 12.85 -22.75 2.26
N ARG A 278 13.18 -21.65 2.94
CA ARG A 278 14.56 -21.26 3.27
C ARG A 278 14.65 -20.84 4.75
N PRO A 279 15.82 -21.00 5.40
CA PRO A 279 16.04 -20.38 6.71
C PRO A 279 15.86 -18.86 6.68
N ASP A 280 15.34 -18.32 7.76
CA ASP A 280 15.15 -16.90 8.01
C ASP A 280 16.47 -16.13 7.83
N LEU A 281 16.41 -15.00 7.13
CA LEU A 281 17.54 -14.08 7.02
C LEU A 281 17.42 -13.01 8.10
N VAL A 282 18.12 -13.20 9.22
CA VAL A 282 18.15 -12.25 10.34
C VAL A 282 19.23 -11.19 10.09
N LEU A 283 18.82 -9.93 10.05
CA LEU A 283 19.65 -8.75 9.84
C LEU A 283 19.68 -7.93 11.13
N GLU A 284 20.87 -7.81 11.72
CA GLU A 284 21.09 -6.92 12.84
C GLU A 284 21.09 -5.46 12.37
N ILE A 285 20.44 -4.59 13.14
CA ILE A 285 20.35 -3.17 12.83
C ILE A 285 21.60 -2.48 13.36
N PRO A 286 22.43 -1.86 12.51
CA PRO A 286 23.63 -1.15 12.95
C PRO A 286 23.27 0.01 13.87
N ALA A 287 24.06 0.23 14.92
CA ALA A 287 23.85 1.35 15.86
C ALA A 287 23.91 2.73 15.20
N ASN A 288 24.60 2.85 14.06
CA ASN A 288 24.70 4.08 13.28
C ASN A 288 23.62 4.19 12.18
N GLY A 289 22.73 3.21 12.02
CA GLY A 289 21.68 3.23 10.99
C GLY A 289 22.18 3.12 9.55
N ASP A 290 23.45 2.80 9.32
CA ASP A 290 24.01 2.74 7.96
C ASP A 290 24.87 1.48 7.78
N PRO A 291 24.27 0.36 7.32
CA PRO A 291 25.04 -0.83 6.95
C PRO A 291 25.96 -0.52 5.76
N LYS A 292 27.22 -0.97 5.85
CA LYS A 292 28.21 -0.74 4.79
C LYS A 292 28.02 -1.74 3.66
N GLY A 293 27.86 -1.23 2.44
CA GLY A 293 27.74 -2.06 1.23
C GLY A 293 26.35 -2.70 1.08
N VAL A 294 26.31 -3.85 0.43
CA VAL A 294 25.06 -4.61 0.21
C VAL A 294 24.67 -5.32 1.50
N TRP A 295 23.54 -4.91 2.09
CA TRP A 295 23.07 -5.42 3.37
C TRP A 295 22.48 -6.83 3.25
N PHE A 296 21.72 -7.09 2.19
CA PHE A 296 21.21 -8.42 1.88
C PHE A 296 20.97 -8.63 0.38
N THR A 297 20.75 -9.88 -0.03
CA THR A 297 20.43 -10.26 -1.41
C THR A 297 19.21 -11.18 -1.42
N LEU A 298 18.23 -10.84 -2.25
CA LEU A 298 17.05 -11.64 -2.51
C LEU A 298 17.09 -12.26 -3.90
N LYS A 299 16.49 -13.45 -4.04
CA LYS A 299 16.18 -14.02 -5.34
C LYS A 299 14.95 -13.33 -5.90
N GLU A 300 14.91 -13.12 -7.22
CA GLU A 300 13.72 -12.63 -7.91
C GLU A 300 12.54 -13.59 -7.79
N ASP A 301 11.31 -13.10 -8.01
CA ASP A 301 10.08 -13.91 -7.98
C ASP A 301 9.91 -14.72 -6.68
N THR A 302 10.34 -14.14 -5.55
CA THR A 302 10.25 -14.74 -4.22
C THR A 302 9.24 -13.99 -3.37
N CYS A 303 8.28 -14.72 -2.81
CA CYS A 303 7.41 -14.23 -1.74
C CYS A 303 8.19 -14.17 -0.41
N TYR A 304 8.09 -13.05 0.28
CA TYR A 304 8.72 -12.85 1.59
C TYR A 304 7.82 -12.05 2.54
N HIS A 305 8.06 -12.22 3.84
CA HIS A 305 7.51 -11.37 4.89
C HIS A 305 8.67 -10.69 5.63
N LEU A 306 8.47 -9.44 6.03
CA LEU A 306 9.41 -8.75 6.93
C LEU A 306 8.91 -8.89 8.35
N LYS A 307 9.79 -9.30 9.27
CA LYS A 307 9.49 -9.41 10.69
C LYS A 307 10.44 -8.51 11.49
N PHE A 308 9.88 -7.55 12.20
CA PHE A 308 10.62 -6.63 13.06
C PHE A 308 10.50 -7.07 14.52
N SER A 309 11.63 -7.01 15.24
CA SER A 309 11.67 -7.13 16.70
C SER A 309 11.79 -5.74 17.31
N ILE A 310 10.77 -5.29 18.03
CA ILE A 310 10.62 -3.91 18.51
C ILE A 310 10.59 -3.91 20.04
N GLN A 311 11.52 -3.23 20.68
CA GLN A 311 11.52 -3.02 22.12
C GLN A 311 11.02 -1.61 22.44
N VAL A 312 10.03 -1.51 23.33
CA VAL A 312 9.45 -0.23 23.77
C VAL A 312 9.68 -0.06 25.27
N SER A 313 10.16 1.11 25.66
CA SER A 313 10.50 1.47 27.04
C SER A 313 9.98 2.88 27.38
N ASN A 314 9.98 3.22 28.67
CA ASN A 314 9.57 4.50 29.25
C ASN A 314 8.07 4.82 29.16
N ASN A 315 7.54 5.06 27.96
CA ASN A 315 6.15 5.48 27.76
C ASN A 315 5.47 4.74 26.59
N ILE A 316 4.16 4.94 26.41
CA ILE A 316 3.40 4.43 25.27
C ILE A 316 3.83 5.15 23.99
N VAL A 317 4.01 4.39 22.92
CA VAL A 317 4.25 4.92 21.57
C VAL A 317 2.94 4.87 20.82
N SER A 318 2.41 6.02 20.40
CA SER A 318 1.15 6.11 19.67
C SER A 318 1.37 6.24 18.18
N GLY A 319 0.73 5.36 17.40
CA GLY A 319 0.77 5.42 15.94
C GLY A 319 2.17 5.22 15.34
N LEU A 320 2.95 4.28 15.88
CA LEU A 320 4.23 3.91 15.30
C LEU A 320 4.01 3.47 13.85
N ARG A 321 4.75 4.09 12.94
CA ARG A 321 4.60 3.97 11.50
C ARG A 321 5.91 3.58 10.87
N TYR A 322 5.86 2.57 10.02
CA TYR A 322 6.92 2.19 9.12
C TYR A 322 6.79 2.94 7.81
N THR A 323 7.89 3.48 7.32
CA THR A 323 7.98 4.05 5.97
C THR A 323 9.19 3.47 5.27
N ASN A 324 9.03 3.09 4.01
CA ASN A 324 10.12 2.57 3.21
C ASN A 324 10.05 3.15 1.81
N THR A 325 11.17 3.67 1.34
CA THR A 325 11.30 4.16 -0.02
C THR A 325 12.44 3.42 -0.68
N VAL A 326 12.22 2.93 -1.88
CA VAL A 326 13.18 2.13 -2.64
C VAL A 326 13.52 2.83 -3.94
N TRP A 327 14.82 2.89 -4.25
CA TRP A 327 15.36 3.46 -5.47
C TRP A 327 16.17 2.44 -6.25
N LYS A 328 16.12 2.57 -7.58
CA LYS A 328 16.97 1.85 -8.51
C LYS A 328 17.63 2.82 -9.47
N THR A 329 18.97 2.81 -9.51
CA THR A 329 19.74 3.72 -10.38
C THR A 329 19.36 5.20 -10.18
N GLY A 330 19.08 5.59 -8.93
CA GLY A 330 18.65 6.94 -8.56
C GLY A 330 17.16 7.24 -8.80
N LEU A 331 16.42 6.39 -9.49
CA LEU A 331 14.97 6.56 -9.70
C LEU A 331 14.20 5.91 -8.56
N LYS A 332 13.24 6.61 -7.96
CA LYS A 332 12.29 6.06 -6.98
C LYS A 332 11.42 5.02 -7.69
N VAL A 333 11.44 3.78 -7.20
CA VAL A 333 10.69 2.66 -7.82
C VAL A 333 9.60 2.11 -6.92
N ASP A 334 9.67 2.36 -5.61
CA ASP A 334 8.64 1.96 -4.66
C ASP A 334 8.64 2.90 -3.43
N SER A 335 7.47 3.03 -2.80
CA SER A 335 7.24 3.84 -1.61
C SER A 335 6.07 3.25 -0.83
N SER A 336 6.34 2.76 0.37
CA SER A 336 5.32 2.20 1.25
C SER A 336 5.31 2.93 2.59
N LYS A 337 4.10 3.13 3.13
CA LYS A 337 3.86 3.66 4.47
C LYS A 337 2.85 2.72 5.14
N GLN A 338 3.17 2.22 6.32
CA GLN A 338 2.32 1.31 7.06
C GLN A 338 2.23 1.70 8.53
N MET A 339 0.99 1.83 9.03
CA MET A 339 0.71 2.01 10.45
C MET A 339 0.90 0.68 11.17
N LEU A 340 1.84 0.61 12.12
CA LEU A 340 2.11 -0.58 12.93
C LEU A 340 1.21 -0.61 14.18
N GLY A 341 0.87 0.58 14.69
CA GLY A 341 -0.09 0.76 15.78
C GLY A 341 0.51 1.39 17.04
N THR A 342 -0.15 1.16 18.17
CA THR A 342 0.24 1.70 19.48
C THR A 342 0.86 0.59 20.32
N PHE A 343 1.99 0.90 20.97
CA PHE A 343 2.77 -0.07 21.75
C PHE A 343 3.00 0.46 23.17
N SER A 344 2.71 -0.37 24.18
CA SER A 344 3.04 -0.08 25.57
C SER A 344 4.50 -0.49 25.88
N PRO A 345 5.12 0.06 26.94
CA PRO A 345 6.45 -0.38 27.33
C PRO A 345 6.39 -1.78 27.95
N GLN A 346 7.29 -2.68 27.56
CA GLN A 346 7.39 -4.01 28.16
C GLN A 346 8.81 -4.57 28.02
N ALA A 347 9.18 -5.47 28.93
CA ALA A 347 10.52 -6.07 28.94
C ALA A 347 10.77 -6.99 27.73
N ALA A 348 9.74 -7.70 27.26
CA ALA A 348 9.83 -8.57 26.10
C ALA A 348 9.64 -7.78 24.78
N PRO A 349 10.47 -7.99 23.74
CA PRO A 349 10.25 -7.33 22.46
C PRO A 349 8.94 -7.74 21.78
N TYR A 350 8.25 -6.79 21.17
CA TYR A 350 7.15 -7.05 20.25
C TYR A 350 7.69 -7.63 18.95
N ILE A 351 6.93 -8.57 18.37
CA ILE A 351 7.17 -9.12 17.04
C ILE A 351 6.09 -8.59 16.13
N HIS A 352 6.49 -7.80 15.13
CA HIS A 352 5.57 -7.30 14.10
C HIS A 352 5.94 -7.90 12.75
N GLU A 353 4.98 -8.60 12.13
CA GLU A 353 5.13 -9.18 10.80
C GLU A 353 4.35 -8.35 9.78
N MET A 354 5.06 -7.95 8.73
CA MET A 354 4.51 -7.15 7.64
C MET A 354 3.77 -8.06 6.64
N PRO A 355 2.83 -7.49 5.86
CA PRO A 355 2.17 -8.22 4.77
C PRO A 355 3.17 -8.88 3.82
N GLU A 356 2.74 -9.97 3.18
CA GLU A 356 3.55 -10.65 2.17
C GLU A 356 3.84 -9.72 0.99
N GLU A 357 5.09 -9.70 0.56
CA GLU A 357 5.53 -9.02 -0.65
C GLU A 357 6.23 -10.00 -1.59
N THR A 358 6.28 -9.66 -2.89
CA THR A 358 6.99 -10.48 -3.89
C THR A 358 8.07 -9.64 -4.57
N THR A 359 9.30 -10.13 -4.57
CA THR A 359 10.40 -9.45 -5.27
C THR A 359 10.14 -9.40 -6.78
N PRO A 360 10.42 -8.28 -7.46
CA PRO A 360 10.24 -8.17 -8.91
C PRO A 360 11.15 -9.14 -9.68
N SER A 361 10.72 -9.54 -10.88
CA SER A 361 11.43 -10.50 -11.73
C SER A 361 11.82 -9.97 -13.11
N GLY A 362 12.82 -10.62 -13.70
CA GLY A 362 13.30 -10.33 -15.05
C GLY A 362 14.60 -9.53 -15.08
N MET A 363 15.21 -9.47 -16.27
CA MET A 363 16.55 -8.90 -16.45
C MET A 363 16.67 -7.45 -15.98
N PHE A 364 15.60 -6.67 -16.11
CA PHE A 364 15.55 -5.27 -15.66
C PHE A 364 15.21 -5.10 -14.19
N ALA A 365 14.69 -6.12 -13.49
CA ALA A 365 14.45 -6.11 -12.05
C ALA A 365 15.70 -6.52 -11.27
N ARG A 366 16.53 -7.40 -11.81
CA ARG A 366 17.81 -7.76 -11.18
C ARG A 366 18.74 -6.55 -11.05
N GLY A 367 19.60 -6.55 -10.04
CA GLY A 367 20.59 -5.50 -9.79
C GLY A 367 20.62 -5.00 -8.35
N SER A 368 21.20 -3.81 -8.16
CA SER A 368 21.31 -3.14 -6.86
C SER A 368 20.18 -2.14 -6.67
N TYR A 369 19.68 -2.08 -5.46
CA TYR A 369 18.67 -1.14 -4.98
C TYR A 369 19.22 -0.40 -3.78
N SER A 370 18.78 0.84 -3.60
CA SER A 370 18.96 1.60 -2.37
C SER A 370 17.61 1.73 -1.71
N ALA A 371 17.55 1.64 -0.38
CA ALA A 371 16.34 1.83 0.36
C ALA A 371 16.58 2.69 1.60
N LYS A 372 15.52 3.37 2.00
CA LYS A 372 15.48 4.23 3.17
C LYS A 372 14.25 3.85 3.96
N THR A 373 14.49 3.29 5.14
CA THR A 373 13.44 2.90 6.06
C THR A 373 13.42 3.83 7.26
N LYS A 374 12.24 4.27 7.69
CA LYS A 374 12.06 5.02 8.94
C LYS A 374 10.95 4.46 9.81
N PHE A 375 11.13 4.58 11.12
CA PHE A 375 10.12 4.35 12.15
C PHE A 375 9.81 5.67 12.85
N ILE A 376 8.59 6.17 12.67
CA ILE A 376 8.14 7.48 13.17
C ILE A 376 6.78 7.28 13.84
N ASP A 377 6.51 7.97 14.95
CA ASP A 377 5.19 7.94 15.58
C ASP A 377 4.29 9.11 15.16
N ASP A 378 3.15 9.27 15.84
CA ASP A 378 2.22 10.38 15.60
C ASP A 378 2.78 11.72 16.12
N ASP A 379 3.65 11.70 17.13
CA ASP A 379 4.35 12.88 17.66
C ASP A 379 5.54 13.33 16.78
N ASN A 380 5.72 12.69 15.61
CA ASN A 380 6.81 12.91 14.65
C ASN A 380 8.21 12.59 15.20
N LYS A 381 8.31 11.81 16.28
CA LYS A 381 9.59 11.32 16.80
C LYS A 381 10.08 10.18 15.92
N CYS A 382 11.27 10.36 15.34
CA CYS A 382 11.95 9.33 14.57
C CYS A 382 12.81 8.47 15.49
N TYR A 383 12.52 7.17 15.54
CA TYR A 383 13.23 6.21 16.40
C TYR A 383 14.35 5.46 15.67
N LEU A 384 14.16 5.25 14.37
CA LEU A 384 15.16 4.64 13.51
C LEU A 384 15.01 5.22 12.11
N GLU A 385 16.13 5.63 11.54
CA GLU A 385 16.28 5.92 10.12
C GLU A 385 17.48 5.09 9.64
N ILE A 386 17.23 4.21 8.68
CA ILE A 386 18.26 3.32 8.13
C ILE A 386 18.33 3.46 6.62
N ASN A 387 19.53 3.76 6.10
CA ASN A 387 19.80 3.82 4.67
C ASN A 387 20.66 2.61 4.29
N TYR A 388 20.15 1.77 3.40
CA TYR A 388 20.83 0.53 3.05
C TYR A 388 20.75 0.25 1.56
N THR A 389 21.62 -0.64 1.10
CA THR A 389 21.53 -1.17 -0.26
C THR A 389 21.27 -2.67 -0.21
N PHE A 390 20.51 -3.19 -1.16
CA PHE A 390 20.25 -4.62 -1.29
C PHE A 390 20.27 -5.02 -2.76
N SER A 391 20.39 -6.32 -3.05
CA SER A 391 20.44 -6.81 -4.42
C SER A 391 19.35 -7.82 -4.72
N ILE A 392 18.78 -7.75 -5.93
CA ILE A 392 17.91 -8.80 -6.46
C ILE A 392 18.67 -9.57 -7.54
N GLN A 393 18.74 -10.88 -7.39
CA GLN A 393 19.48 -11.78 -8.27
C GLN A 393 18.59 -12.89 -8.82
N LYS A 394 19.06 -13.55 -9.88
CA LYS A 394 18.33 -14.68 -10.48
C LYS A 394 18.26 -15.89 -9.54
N GLU A 395 19.33 -16.11 -8.78
CA GLU A 395 19.44 -17.18 -7.81
C GLU A 395 19.86 -16.61 -6.47
N TRP A 396 19.60 -17.36 -5.40
CA TRP A 396 20.08 -17.01 -4.07
C TRP A 396 21.62 -17.00 -4.02
N PRO A 397 22.23 -16.15 -3.17
CA PRO A 397 23.64 -16.26 -2.87
C PRO A 397 23.92 -17.63 -2.24
N LYS A 398 25.03 -18.23 -2.66
CA LYS A 398 25.49 -19.55 -2.20
C LYS A 398 25.90 -19.54 -0.74
#